data_AF-A0A670YKI8-F1
#
_entry.id   AF-A0A670YKI8-F1
#
_cell.length_a   1.000
_cell.length_b   1.000
_cell.length_c   1.000
_cell.angle_alpha   90.00
_cell.angle_beta   90.00
_cell.angle_gamma   90.00
#
_symmetry.space_group_name_H-M   'P 1'
#
loop_
_entity.id
_entity.type
_entity.pdbx_description
1 polymer ?
#
loop_
_entity_poly.entity_id
_entity_poly.type
_entity_poly.pdbx_seq_one_letter_code
_entity_poly.pdbx_strand_id
1 'polypeptide(L)'
;GKERKKRCHGGKNPRVADPPAGMAAAASPPPGAALPPFQFRARHEGPDWRRLSAVEVDRVAAEVNVAVLQEHLEHVTFCNAGRERCPHCQGPADPLLLKLLRLAQLCLEYLLHSQDYLSAQLRAGQELLRAADAHRDLLAKDVARGAQQIRLLKEECKRRKKIIATQQMMLQAGATYHQCQFCDKAFMNASFLHSHLQRRHSEEPKKSQTYKLQEEINQLKEQLQLTRSQLEAEQHDHIVKLSKERRSKEEEIRHLFHKWKEEEKEKLARELEKVKDMFMKEFKELTAKNSELENVSS
;
A
#
# COMPACT_ATOMS: atom_id res chain seq x y z
N GLY A 1 22.26 -0.15 -82.54
CA GLY A 1 23.07 -0.30 -81.31
C GLY A 1 22.18 -0.90 -80.24
N LYS A 2 22.60 -2.02 -79.66
CA LYS A 2 21.77 -2.99 -78.93
C LYS A 2 21.32 -2.51 -77.54
N GLU A 3 20.08 -2.87 -77.21
CA GLU A 3 19.52 -2.98 -75.85
C GLU A 3 20.47 -3.72 -74.88
N ARG A 4 20.47 -3.32 -73.61
CA ARG A 4 20.76 -4.23 -72.49
C ARG A 4 19.80 -4.03 -71.31
N LYS A 5 18.74 -4.83 -71.35
CA LYS A 5 18.15 -5.53 -70.19
C LYS A 5 19.23 -6.01 -69.20
N LYS A 6 18.94 -5.90 -67.90
CA LYS A 6 19.22 -6.87 -66.81
C LYS A 6 18.84 -6.19 -65.47
N ARG A 7 18.23 -6.79 -64.46
CA ARG A 7 17.52 -8.06 -64.21
C ARG A 7 17.11 -7.94 -62.74
N CYS A 8 15.83 -8.16 -62.41
CA CYS A 8 15.37 -8.28 -61.02
C CYS A 8 15.91 -9.57 -60.40
N HIS A 9 16.49 -9.51 -59.20
CA HIS A 9 16.58 -10.54 -58.15
C HIS A 9 16.43 -9.75 -56.84
N GLY A 10 15.50 -10.00 -55.93
CA GLY A 10 15.17 -11.27 -55.27
C GLY A 10 15.29 -10.97 -53.78
N GLY A 11 14.17 -11.01 -53.05
CA GLY A 11 14.07 -10.55 -51.67
C GLY A 11 14.95 -11.30 -50.69
N LYS A 12 15.37 -10.59 -49.63
CA LYS A 12 15.77 -11.19 -48.35
C LYS A 12 15.25 -10.32 -47.21
N ASN A 13 14.48 -10.94 -46.32
CA ASN A 13 13.93 -10.39 -45.07
C ASN A 13 15.03 -9.70 -44.22
N PRO A 14 14.71 -8.59 -43.53
CA PRO A 14 15.55 -8.14 -42.44
C PRO A 14 15.40 -9.12 -41.27
N ARG A 15 16.56 -9.61 -40.81
CA ARG A 15 16.71 -10.48 -39.64
C ARG A 15 16.07 -9.83 -38.42
N VAL A 16 15.27 -10.61 -37.71
CA VAL A 16 14.83 -10.35 -36.34
C VAL A 16 16.08 -10.22 -35.49
N ALA A 17 16.24 -9.08 -34.81
CA ALA A 17 17.28 -8.88 -33.83
C ALA A 17 16.96 -9.73 -32.60
N ASP A 18 17.87 -10.63 -32.23
CA ASP A 18 17.83 -11.33 -30.95
C ASP A 18 17.89 -10.32 -29.79
N PRO A 19 17.07 -10.49 -28.74
CA PRO A 19 17.20 -9.65 -27.55
C PRO A 19 18.45 -10.06 -26.76
N PRO A 20 19.13 -9.11 -26.08
CA PRO A 20 20.29 -9.43 -25.27
C PRO A 20 19.86 -10.27 -24.07
N ALA A 21 20.51 -11.42 -23.91
CA ALA A 21 20.52 -12.20 -22.70
C ALA A 21 21.10 -11.35 -21.56
N GLY A 22 20.26 -10.96 -20.61
CA GLY A 22 20.70 -10.10 -19.52
C GLY A 22 19.57 -9.42 -18.76
N MET A 23 18.47 -10.11 -18.50
CA MET A 23 17.64 -9.76 -17.35
C MET A 23 17.87 -10.86 -16.33
N ALA A 24 18.79 -10.55 -15.42
CA ALA A 24 18.95 -11.26 -14.17
C ALA A 24 17.57 -11.67 -13.67
N ALA A 25 17.44 -12.97 -13.38
CA ALA A 25 16.38 -13.45 -12.52
C ALA A 25 16.23 -12.41 -11.42
N ALA A 26 15.07 -11.74 -11.36
CA ALA A 26 14.71 -10.97 -10.21
C ALA A 26 14.82 -11.97 -9.06
N ALA A 27 15.94 -11.90 -8.33
CA ALA A 27 16.07 -12.50 -7.03
C ALA A 27 14.93 -11.85 -6.26
N SER A 28 13.80 -12.55 -6.20
CA SER A 28 12.71 -12.18 -5.33
C SER A 28 13.36 -11.89 -3.99
N PRO A 29 13.22 -10.67 -3.44
CA PRO A 29 13.65 -10.46 -2.07
C PRO A 29 12.93 -11.51 -1.22
N PRO A 30 13.59 -12.17 -0.26
CA PRO A 30 12.91 -13.15 0.58
C PRO A 30 11.75 -12.42 1.28
N PRO A 31 10.49 -12.85 1.10
CA PRO A 31 9.38 -12.19 1.76
C PRO A 31 9.29 -12.66 3.20
N GLY A 32 9.14 -11.70 4.11
CA GLY A 32 8.68 -11.93 5.48
C GLY A 32 9.80 -12.32 6.44
N ALA A 33 9.79 -11.71 7.63
CA ALA A 33 10.75 -11.95 8.69
C ALA A 33 11.11 -13.44 8.80
N ALA A 34 12.35 -13.79 8.45
CA ALA A 34 12.83 -15.15 8.64
C ALA A 34 12.69 -15.46 10.13
N LEU A 35 11.73 -16.32 10.47
CA LEU A 35 11.61 -16.82 11.83
C LEU A 35 12.98 -17.38 12.22
N PRO A 36 13.41 -17.15 13.47
CA PRO A 36 14.69 -17.69 13.93
C PRO A 36 14.74 -19.20 13.69
N PRO A 37 15.94 -19.76 13.44
CA PRO A 37 16.10 -21.18 13.21
C PRO A 37 15.52 -21.98 14.37
N PHE A 38 14.83 -23.08 14.06
CA PHE A 38 14.19 -23.91 15.06
C PHE A 38 15.19 -24.47 16.05
N GLN A 39 14.88 -24.33 17.34
CA GLN A 39 15.62 -24.94 18.42
C GLN A 39 14.64 -25.39 19.51
N PHE A 40 14.83 -26.61 20.01
CA PHE A 40 14.07 -27.11 21.14
C PHE A 40 14.35 -26.30 22.41
N ARG A 41 13.28 -25.94 23.12
CA ARG A 41 13.34 -25.20 24.38
C ARG A 41 13.74 -26.12 25.54
N ALA A 42 14.49 -25.55 26.47
CA ALA A 42 14.77 -26.20 27.75
C ALA A 42 13.49 -26.24 28.61
N ARG A 43 13.32 -27.31 29.39
CA ARG A 43 12.10 -27.58 30.16
C ARG A 43 12.44 -27.71 31.62
N HIS A 44 12.00 -26.73 32.40
CA HIS A 44 12.37 -26.59 33.80
C HIS A 44 11.18 -26.84 34.73
N GLU A 45 9.96 -26.55 34.28
CA GLU A 45 8.74 -26.66 35.06
C GLU A 45 8.15 -28.07 35.02
N GLY A 46 7.73 -28.59 36.17
CA GLY A 46 7.04 -29.88 36.26
C GLY A 46 5.62 -29.83 35.69
N PRO A 47 4.98 -30.99 35.46
CA PRO A 47 3.58 -31.03 35.02
C PRO A 47 2.62 -30.46 36.07
N ASP A 48 1.62 -29.68 35.64
CA ASP A 48 0.53 -29.27 36.51
C ASP A 48 -0.49 -30.40 36.64
N TRP A 49 -0.26 -31.28 37.61
CA TRP A 49 -1.10 -32.43 37.88
C TRP A 49 -2.55 -32.06 38.24
N ARG A 50 -2.77 -30.90 38.87
CA ARG A 50 -4.13 -30.46 39.22
C ARG A 50 -4.91 -30.16 37.96
N ARG A 51 -4.34 -29.36 37.05
CA ARG A 51 -4.99 -29.02 35.78
C ARG A 51 -5.19 -30.24 34.90
N LEU A 52 -4.18 -31.11 34.79
CA LEU A 52 -4.29 -32.35 34.02
C LEU A 52 -5.34 -33.31 34.58
N SER A 53 -5.48 -33.40 35.90
CA SER A 53 -6.48 -34.28 36.52
C SER A 53 -7.92 -33.88 36.26
N ALA A 54 -8.17 -32.60 35.95
CA ALA A 54 -9.50 -32.09 35.64
C ALA A 54 -9.95 -32.39 34.19
N VAL A 55 -9.05 -32.88 33.34
CA VAL A 55 -9.33 -33.13 31.93
C VAL A 55 -9.87 -34.54 31.72
N GLU A 56 -11.11 -34.63 31.23
CA GLU A 56 -11.72 -35.89 30.78
C GLU A 56 -11.26 -36.24 29.36
N VAL A 57 -10.15 -36.99 29.24
CA VAL A 57 -9.49 -37.28 27.95
C VAL A 57 -10.40 -38.00 26.96
N ASP A 58 -11.17 -39.01 27.40
CA ASP A 58 -12.06 -39.77 26.51
C ASP A 58 -13.17 -38.91 25.92
N ARG A 59 -13.68 -37.97 26.72
CA ARG A 59 -14.69 -37.01 26.27
C ARG A 59 -14.10 -36.00 25.30
N VAL A 60 -12.89 -35.49 25.58
CA VAL A 60 -12.17 -34.60 24.64
C VAL A 60 -11.96 -35.29 23.28
N ALA A 61 -11.64 -36.58 23.28
CA ALA A 61 -11.50 -37.37 22.06
C ALA A 61 -12.84 -37.60 21.34
N ALA A 62 -13.90 -37.96 22.06
CA ALA A 62 -15.23 -38.21 21.49
C ALA A 62 -15.87 -36.95 20.91
N GLU A 63 -15.71 -35.81 21.58
CA GLU A 63 -16.30 -34.53 21.18
C GLU A 63 -15.37 -33.70 20.28
N VAL A 64 -14.11 -34.13 20.09
CA VAL A 64 -13.06 -33.38 19.39
C VAL A 64 -12.94 -31.94 19.93
N ASN A 65 -12.89 -31.82 21.26
CA ASN A 65 -12.88 -30.52 21.92
C ASN A 65 -11.50 -29.84 21.82
N VAL A 66 -11.28 -29.16 20.69
CA VAL A 66 -10.02 -28.48 20.38
C VAL A 66 -9.72 -27.36 21.38
N ALA A 67 -10.73 -26.74 22.00
CA ALA A 67 -10.51 -25.66 22.96
C ALA A 67 -9.78 -26.17 24.21
N VAL A 68 -10.19 -27.32 24.75
CA VAL A 68 -9.52 -27.95 25.90
C VAL A 68 -8.10 -28.37 25.52
N LEU A 69 -7.90 -28.93 24.32
CA LEU A 69 -6.56 -29.28 23.83
C LEU A 69 -5.65 -28.05 23.74
N GLN A 70 -6.15 -26.93 23.22
CA GLN A 70 -5.39 -25.69 23.10
C GLN A 70 -4.99 -25.10 24.46
N GLU A 71 -5.89 -25.13 25.45
CA GLU A 71 -5.57 -24.66 26.80
C GLU A 71 -4.40 -25.44 27.43
N HIS A 72 -4.34 -26.75 27.19
CA HIS A 72 -3.33 -27.64 27.77
C HIS A 72 -2.09 -27.81 26.90
N LEU A 73 -2.14 -27.35 25.64
CA LEU A 73 -1.11 -27.61 24.64
C LEU A 73 0.27 -27.12 25.08
N GLU A 74 0.35 -25.89 25.57
CA GLU A 74 1.62 -25.31 26.05
C GLU A 74 2.17 -26.08 27.26
N HIS A 75 1.32 -26.33 28.26
CA HIS A 75 1.71 -27.01 29.50
C HIS A 75 2.20 -28.44 29.23
N VAL A 76 1.49 -29.22 28.43
CA VAL A 76 1.89 -30.60 28.07
C VAL A 76 3.13 -30.57 27.18
N THR A 77 3.16 -29.65 26.22
CA THR A 77 4.25 -29.58 25.25
C THR A 77 5.53 -29.09 25.88
N PHE A 78 5.56 -28.30 26.96
CA PHE A 78 6.80 -27.73 27.53
C PHE A 78 7.10 -28.10 28.99
N CYS A 79 6.34 -28.99 29.62
CA CYS A 79 6.68 -29.50 30.96
C CYS A 79 7.87 -30.48 30.94
N ASN A 80 8.46 -30.67 32.12
CA ASN A 80 9.53 -31.61 32.43
C ASN A 80 8.98 -32.80 33.22
N ALA A 81 8.46 -33.81 32.51
CA ALA A 81 7.98 -35.04 33.13
C ALA A 81 9.10 -36.03 33.51
N GLY A 82 10.36 -35.79 33.09
CA GLY A 82 11.46 -36.75 33.21
C GLY A 82 11.97 -36.98 34.65
N ARG A 83 11.52 -36.18 35.61
CA ARG A 83 11.93 -36.26 37.02
C ARG A 83 10.79 -36.62 37.97
N GLU A 84 9.60 -36.88 37.41
CA GLU A 84 8.39 -37.17 38.18
C GLU A 84 8.48 -38.54 38.85
N ARG A 85 8.00 -38.61 40.09
CA ARG A 85 7.99 -39.82 40.91
C ARG A 85 6.56 -40.20 41.23
N CYS A 86 6.34 -41.49 41.43
CA CYS A 86 5.04 -41.99 41.86
C CYS A 86 4.66 -41.36 43.21
N PRO A 87 3.49 -40.70 43.33
CA PRO A 87 3.04 -40.10 44.60
C PRO A 87 2.88 -41.12 45.74
N HIS A 88 2.63 -42.40 45.42
CA HIS A 88 2.34 -43.43 46.42
C HIS A 88 3.57 -44.20 46.90
N CYS A 89 4.54 -44.48 46.02
CA CYS A 89 5.71 -45.29 46.36
C CYS A 89 7.06 -44.56 46.17
N GLN A 90 7.05 -43.31 45.70
CA GLN A 90 8.25 -42.50 45.40
C GLN A 90 9.20 -43.11 44.36
N GLY A 91 8.80 -44.22 43.74
CA GLY A 91 9.52 -44.88 42.66
C GLY A 91 9.57 -44.02 41.39
N PRO A 92 10.63 -44.19 40.57
CA PRO A 92 10.71 -43.52 39.28
C PRO A 92 9.61 -44.02 38.34
N ALA A 93 9.12 -43.15 37.46
CA ALA A 93 8.26 -43.57 36.37
C ALA A 93 9.00 -44.50 35.39
N ASP A 94 8.23 -45.32 34.66
CA ASP A 94 8.79 -46.25 33.68
C ASP A 94 9.65 -45.52 32.63
N PRO A 95 10.92 -45.90 32.43
CA PRO A 95 11.81 -45.22 31.49
C PRO A 95 11.36 -45.22 30.02
N LEU A 96 10.65 -46.26 29.57
CA LEU A 96 10.11 -46.32 28.21
C LEU A 96 8.92 -45.38 28.03
N LEU A 97 8.03 -45.28 29.02
CA LEU A 97 6.93 -44.31 29.00
C LEU A 97 7.45 -42.87 29.02
N LEU A 98 8.48 -42.59 29.83
CA LEU A 98 9.13 -41.27 29.83
C LEU A 98 9.78 -40.94 28.49
N LYS A 99 10.42 -41.91 27.82
CA LYS A 99 10.96 -41.72 26.46
C LYS A 99 9.87 -41.48 25.44
N LEU A 100 8.76 -42.22 25.50
CA LEU A 100 7.62 -42.04 24.61
C LEU A 100 7.01 -40.64 24.77
N LEU A 101 6.75 -40.21 26.00
CA LEU A 101 6.26 -38.87 26.30
C LEU A 101 7.25 -37.80 25.84
N ARG A 102 8.56 -38.01 26.08
CA ARG A 102 9.60 -37.08 25.65
C ARG A 102 9.62 -36.92 24.13
N LEU A 103 9.50 -38.01 23.38
CA LEU A 103 9.41 -37.97 21.93
C LEU A 103 8.12 -37.27 21.47
N ALA A 104 6.98 -37.57 22.11
CA ALA A 104 5.71 -36.91 21.80
C ALA A 104 5.80 -35.38 22.01
N GLN A 105 6.40 -34.93 23.11
CA GLN A 105 6.63 -33.51 23.38
C GLN A 105 7.52 -32.82 22.33
N LEU A 106 8.60 -33.48 21.88
CA LEU A 106 9.47 -32.95 20.83
C LEU A 106 8.75 -32.88 19.48
N CYS A 107 7.95 -33.91 19.15
CA CYS A 107 7.11 -33.89 17.96
C CYS A 107 6.09 -32.74 18.02
N LEU A 108 5.40 -32.54 19.16
CA LEU A 108 4.45 -31.45 19.35
C LEU A 108 5.11 -30.08 19.21
N GLU A 109 6.28 -29.88 19.83
CA GLU A 109 7.03 -28.63 19.73
C GLU A 109 7.44 -28.31 18.29
N TYR A 110 7.89 -29.32 17.53
CA TYR A 110 8.22 -29.16 16.11
C TYR A 110 6.97 -28.86 15.26
N LEU A 111 5.83 -29.50 15.56
CA LEU A 111 4.56 -29.25 14.87
C LEU A 111 4.04 -27.83 15.14
N LEU A 112 4.15 -27.34 16.38
CA LEU A 112 3.84 -25.96 16.75
C LEU A 112 4.70 -24.97 15.97
N HIS A 113 6.02 -25.18 15.96
CA HIS A 113 6.93 -24.36 15.16
C HIS A 113 6.57 -24.37 13.67
N SER A 114 6.26 -25.55 13.12
CA SER A 114 5.87 -25.70 11.72
C SER A 114 4.57 -24.96 11.42
N GLN A 115 3.60 -25.00 12.32
CA GLN A 115 2.34 -24.26 12.20
C GLN A 115 2.59 -22.74 12.18
N ASP A 116 3.39 -22.23 13.11
CA ASP A 116 3.74 -20.82 13.17
C ASP A 116 4.51 -20.37 11.91
N TYR A 117 5.46 -21.20 11.46
CA TYR A 117 6.23 -20.96 10.25
C TYR A 117 5.37 -20.90 9.01
N LEU A 118 4.52 -21.91 8.79
CA LEU A 118 3.61 -21.95 7.65
C LEU A 118 2.59 -20.80 7.71
N SER A 119 2.10 -20.45 8.90
CA SER A 119 1.18 -19.32 9.10
C SER A 119 1.83 -17.98 8.78
N ALA A 120 3.08 -17.76 9.22
CA ALA A 120 3.85 -16.56 8.91
C ALA A 120 4.13 -16.46 7.40
N GLN A 121 4.53 -17.57 6.76
CA GLN A 121 4.78 -17.60 5.31
C GLN A 121 3.50 -17.35 4.51
N LEU A 122 2.36 -17.91 4.93
CA LEU A 122 1.08 -17.67 4.29
C LEU A 122 0.68 -16.19 4.39
N ARG A 123 0.85 -15.56 5.57
CA ARG A 123 0.57 -14.13 5.77
C ARG A 123 1.45 -13.26 4.88
N ALA A 124 2.76 -13.52 4.86
CA ALA A 124 3.70 -12.79 4.01
C ALA A 124 3.35 -12.92 2.51
N GLY A 125 3.00 -14.13 2.06
CA GLY A 125 2.54 -14.36 0.69
C GLY A 125 1.24 -13.62 0.36
N GLN A 126 0.26 -13.62 1.28
CA GLN A 126 -0.98 -12.86 1.10
C GLN A 126 -0.76 -11.35 1.05
N GLU A 127 0.17 -10.81 1.84
CA GLU A 127 0.54 -9.39 1.80
C GLU A 127 1.19 -9.00 0.48
N LEU A 128 2.10 -9.82 -0.03
CA LEU A 128 2.69 -9.63 -1.36
C LEU A 128 1.64 -9.66 -2.46
N LEU A 129 0.70 -10.60 -2.40
CA LEU A 129 -0.38 -10.70 -3.39
C LEU A 129 -1.26 -9.43 -3.35
N ARG A 130 -1.65 -8.96 -2.16
CA ARG A 130 -2.42 -7.71 -1.99
C ARG A 130 -1.67 -6.51 -2.57
N ALA A 131 -0.36 -6.41 -2.32
CA ALA A 131 0.45 -5.33 -2.88
C ALA A 131 0.54 -5.40 -4.41
N ALA A 132 0.70 -6.59 -4.97
CA ALA A 132 0.72 -6.82 -6.42
C ALA A 132 -0.63 -6.49 -7.08
N ASP A 133 -1.75 -6.88 -6.46
CA ASP A 133 -3.10 -6.53 -6.92
C ASP A 133 -3.32 -5.02 -6.91
N ALA A 134 -2.94 -4.33 -5.83
CA ALA A 134 -3.04 -2.87 -5.76
C ALA A 134 -2.22 -2.18 -6.86
N HIS A 135 -1.01 -2.70 -7.14
CA HIS A 135 -0.17 -2.19 -8.22
C HIS A 135 -0.80 -2.45 -9.61
N ARG A 136 -1.37 -3.64 -9.84
CA ARG A 136 -2.10 -3.95 -11.07
C ARG A 136 -3.26 -2.98 -11.29
N ASP A 137 -4.02 -2.66 -10.25
CA ASP A 137 -5.17 -1.76 -10.34
C ASP A 137 -4.76 -0.32 -10.67
N LEU A 138 -3.61 0.14 -10.16
CA LEU A 138 -3.02 1.43 -10.55
C LEU A 138 -2.64 1.45 -12.04
N LEU A 139 -1.94 0.42 -12.51
CA LEU A 139 -1.57 0.30 -13.93
C LEU A 139 -2.81 0.22 -14.83
N ALA A 140 -3.86 -0.49 -14.42
CA ALA A 140 -5.11 -0.57 -15.15
C ALA A 140 -5.77 0.81 -15.31
N LYS A 141 -5.75 1.65 -14.27
CA LYS A 141 -6.22 3.04 -14.34
C LYS A 141 -5.40 3.89 -15.30
N ASP A 142 -4.08 3.73 -15.30
CA ASP A 142 -3.19 4.47 -16.20
C ASP A 142 -3.39 4.05 -17.67
N VAL A 143 -3.54 2.76 -17.94
CA VAL A 143 -3.88 2.24 -19.26
C VAL A 143 -5.23 2.79 -19.73
N ALA A 144 -6.25 2.80 -18.86
CA ALA A 144 -7.57 3.35 -19.19
C ALA A 144 -7.48 4.86 -19.52
N ARG A 145 -6.71 5.62 -18.73
CA ARG A 145 -6.47 7.06 -18.97
C ARG A 145 -5.78 7.28 -20.31
N GLY A 146 -4.74 6.51 -20.62
CA GLY A 146 -4.03 6.56 -21.90
C GLY A 146 -4.93 6.23 -23.08
N ALA A 147 -5.77 5.19 -22.96
CA ALA A 147 -6.73 4.82 -24.00
C ALA A 147 -7.75 5.93 -24.27
N GLN A 148 -8.24 6.60 -23.22
CA GLN A 148 -9.15 7.74 -23.37
C GLN A 148 -8.48 8.92 -24.07
N GLN A 149 -7.24 9.25 -23.72
CA GLN A 149 -6.49 10.33 -24.38
C GLN A 149 -6.29 10.04 -25.87
N ILE A 150 -5.97 8.79 -26.23
CA ILE A 150 -5.83 8.36 -27.62
C ILE A 150 -7.16 8.50 -28.38
N ARG A 151 -8.30 8.17 -27.75
CA ARG A 151 -9.63 8.34 -28.37
C ARG A 151 -9.91 9.81 -28.68
N LEU A 152 -9.71 10.70 -27.72
CA LEU A 152 -9.91 12.14 -27.90
C LEU A 152 -9.00 12.71 -29.00
N LEU A 153 -7.72 12.33 -29.02
CA LEU A 153 -6.79 12.75 -30.07
C LEU A 153 -7.19 12.21 -31.45
N LYS A 154 -7.72 10.98 -31.53
CA LYS A 154 -8.22 10.42 -32.80
C LYS A 154 -9.43 11.19 -33.31
N GLU A 155 -10.35 11.58 -32.43
CA GLU A 155 -11.52 12.39 -32.79
C GLU A 155 -11.12 13.78 -33.28
N GLU A 156 -10.21 14.45 -32.57
CA GLU A 156 -9.67 15.75 -32.97
C GLU A 156 -8.93 15.66 -34.32
N CYS A 157 -8.12 14.63 -34.54
CA CYS A 157 -7.48 14.36 -35.82
C CYS A 157 -8.51 14.17 -36.95
N LYS A 158 -9.59 13.39 -36.70
CA LYS A 158 -10.68 13.23 -37.67
C LYS A 158 -11.36 14.57 -37.98
N ARG A 159 -11.63 15.39 -36.96
CA ARG A 159 -12.24 16.72 -37.11
C ARG A 159 -11.35 17.65 -37.95
N ARG A 160 -10.05 17.73 -37.65
CA ARG A 160 -9.09 18.53 -38.41
C ARG A 160 -8.97 18.07 -39.86
N LYS A 161 -8.92 16.76 -40.11
CA LYS A 161 -8.91 16.21 -41.47
C LYS A 161 -10.14 16.63 -42.28
N LYS A 162 -11.34 16.63 -41.66
CA LYS A 162 -12.56 17.11 -42.32
C LYS A 162 -12.45 18.60 -42.69
N ILE A 163 -12.02 19.45 -41.76
CA ILE A 163 -11.84 20.88 -42.02
C ILE A 163 -10.87 21.12 -43.16
N ILE A 164 -9.72 20.45 -43.15
CA ILE A 164 -8.70 20.56 -44.22
C ILE A 164 -9.28 20.10 -45.56
N ALA A 165 -10.01 18.99 -45.60
CA ALA A 165 -10.64 18.50 -46.82
C ALA A 165 -11.69 19.48 -47.36
N THR A 166 -12.52 20.06 -46.50
CA THR A 166 -13.49 21.09 -46.90
C THR A 166 -12.79 22.34 -47.42
N GLN A 167 -11.73 22.82 -46.76
CA GLN A 167 -10.93 23.95 -47.23
C GLN A 167 -10.27 23.67 -48.59
N GLN A 168 -9.72 22.47 -48.79
CA GLN A 168 -9.15 22.07 -50.08
C GLN A 168 -10.20 22.00 -51.19
N MET A 169 -11.40 21.45 -50.92
CA MET A 169 -12.49 21.47 -51.89
C MET A 169 -12.90 22.91 -52.27
N MET A 170 -13.02 23.81 -51.30
CA MET A 170 -13.33 25.22 -51.57
C MET A 170 -12.28 25.87 -52.49
N LEU A 171 -10.99 25.60 -52.25
CA LEU A 171 -9.90 26.09 -53.11
C LEU A 171 -9.96 25.49 -54.52
N GLN A 172 -10.27 24.20 -54.66
CA GLN A 172 -10.34 23.49 -55.95
C GLN A 172 -11.58 23.86 -56.77
N ALA A 173 -12.72 24.07 -56.12
CA ALA A 173 -13.97 24.49 -56.77
C ALA A 173 -13.93 25.96 -57.25
N GLY A 174 -12.81 26.66 -57.07
CA GLY A 174 -12.69 28.08 -57.36
C GLY A 174 -13.64 28.93 -56.53
N ALA A 175 -14.00 28.47 -55.31
CA ALA A 175 -14.91 29.19 -54.43
C ALA A 175 -14.43 30.65 -54.32
N THR A 176 -15.35 31.56 -54.59
CA THR A 176 -15.13 32.96 -54.94
C THR A 176 -14.11 33.64 -54.03
N TYR A 177 -12.88 33.78 -54.53
CA TYR A 177 -11.90 34.67 -53.91
C TYR A 177 -12.51 36.08 -53.88
N HIS A 178 -12.41 36.73 -52.73
CA HIS A 178 -12.92 38.08 -52.55
C HIS A 178 -11.92 39.06 -53.20
N GLN A 179 -12.24 39.51 -54.41
CA GLN A 179 -11.41 40.44 -55.18
C GLN A 179 -11.56 41.87 -54.65
N CYS A 180 -10.44 42.59 -54.56
CA CYS A 180 -10.45 44.02 -54.29
C CYS A 180 -10.91 44.78 -55.52
N GLN A 181 -11.81 45.75 -55.35
CA GLN A 181 -12.30 46.57 -56.47
C GLN A 181 -11.32 47.70 -56.84
N PHE A 182 -10.31 47.94 -56.02
CA PHE A 182 -9.37 49.05 -56.18
C PHE A 182 -7.94 48.59 -56.55
N CYS A 183 -7.67 47.28 -56.58
CA CYS A 183 -6.42 46.70 -57.08
C CYS A 183 -6.60 45.21 -57.41
N ASP A 184 -5.65 44.63 -58.16
CA ASP A 184 -5.73 43.24 -58.66
C ASP A 184 -5.48 42.15 -57.61
N LYS A 185 -5.70 42.43 -56.32
CA LYS A 185 -5.49 41.46 -55.24
C LYS A 185 -6.78 40.71 -54.90
N ALA A 186 -6.67 39.38 -54.85
CA ALA A 186 -7.75 38.49 -54.45
C ALA A 186 -7.43 37.83 -53.10
N PHE A 187 -8.44 37.70 -52.24
CA PHE A 187 -8.28 37.22 -50.87
C PHE A 187 -9.13 35.97 -50.60
N MET A 188 -8.59 35.04 -49.82
CA MET A 188 -9.26 33.77 -49.48
C MET A 188 -10.51 33.92 -48.60
N ASN A 189 -10.67 35.03 -47.89
CA ASN A 189 -11.88 35.29 -47.08
C ASN A 189 -12.25 36.78 -47.09
N ALA A 190 -13.51 37.09 -46.76
CA ALA A 190 -14.03 38.45 -46.74
C ALA A 190 -13.34 39.33 -45.68
N SER A 191 -12.88 38.77 -44.56
CA SER A 191 -12.22 39.53 -43.49
C SER A 191 -10.81 40.01 -43.87
N PHE A 192 -10.07 39.24 -44.67
CA PHE A 192 -8.79 39.63 -45.24
C PHE A 192 -8.98 40.69 -46.33
N LEU A 193 -10.00 40.55 -47.20
CA LEU A 193 -10.36 41.62 -48.13
C LEU A 193 -10.71 42.91 -47.37
N HIS A 194 -11.58 42.83 -46.36
CA HIS A 194 -11.98 43.98 -45.56
C HIS A 194 -10.79 44.63 -44.85
N SER A 195 -9.88 43.83 -44.28
CA SER A 195 -8.64 44.33 -43.67
C SER A 195 -7.71 44.99 -44.69
N HIS A 196 -7.66 44.46 -45.91
CA HIS A 196 -6.88 45.05 -47.00
C HIS A 196 -7.48 46.38 -47.46
N LEU A 197 -8.79 46.43 -47.71
CA LEU A 197 -9.53 47.66 -48.04
C LEU A 197 -9.30 48.72 -46.95
N GLN A 198 -9.36 48.31 -45.68
CA GLN A 198 -9.14 49.16 -44.52
C GLN A 198 -7.72 49.74 -44.41
N ARG A 199 -6.69 49.02 -44.85
CA ARG A 199 -5.28 49.46 -44.71
C ARG A 199 -4.72 50.16 -45.93
N ARG A 200 -5.26 49.87 -47.11
CA ARG A 200 -4.70 50.31 -48.40
C ARG A 200 -5.64 51.20 -49.19
N HIS A 201 -6.94 51.18 -48.89
CA HIS A 201 -7.98 51.88 -49.65
C HIS A 201 -8.96 52.65 -48.75
N SER A 202 -8.61 52.87 -47.47
CA SER A 202 -9.40 53.64 -46.51
C SER A 202 -8.61 54.92 -46.21
N GLU A 203 -9.09 56.07 -46.72
CA GLU A 203 -8.48 57.40 -46.56
C GLU A 203 -8.92 58.14 -45.26
N GLU A 204 -9.46 57.42 -44.26
CA GLU A 204 -9.97 58.03 -43.02
C GLU A 204 -9.32 57.44 -41.76
N PRO A 205 -9.05 58.25 -40.72
CA PRO A 205 -8.13 57.91 -39.63
C PRO A 205 -8.77 56.96 -38.60
N LYS A 206 -8.61 55.65 -38.81
CA LYS A 206 -9.00 54.56 -37.88
C LYS A 206 -8.16 54.45 -36.59
N LYS A 207 -7.45 55.51 -36.21
CA LYS A 207 -6.69 55.55 -34.96
C LYS A 207 -7.63 55.63 -33.73
N SER A 208 -8.79 56.27 -33.81
CA SER A 208 -9.62 56.47 -32.61
C SER A 208 -10.30 55.18 -32.06
N GLN A 209 -10.87 54.33 -32.92
CA GLN A 209 -11.54 53.08 -32.49
C GLN A 209 -10.56 51.98 -32.07
N THR A 210 -9.40 51.89 -32.74
CA THR A 210 -8.37 50.90 -32.40
C THR A 210 -7.74 51.18 -31.05
N TYR A 211 -7.57 52.45 -30.67
CA TYR A 211 -7.09 52.83 -29.35
C TYR A 211 -8.14 52.53 -28.26
N LYS A 212 -9.43 52.75 -28.51
CA LYS A 212 -10.50 52.38 -27.56
C LYS A 212 -10.56 50.88 -27.30
N LEU A 213 -10.52 50.06 -28.35
CA LEU A 213 -10.48 48.60 -28.22
C LEU A 213 -9.19 48.12 -27.54
N GLN A 214 -8.06 48.78 -27.80
CA GLN A 214 -6.79 48.46 -27.14
C GLN A 214 -6.85 48.76 -25.65
N GLU A 215 -7.52 49.86 -25.25
CA GLU A 215 -7.73 50.23 -23.86
C GLU A 215 -8.63 49.22 -23.14
N GLU A 216 -9.75 48.81 -23.76
CA GLU A 216 -10.62 47.74 -23.23
C GLU A 216 -9.87 46.41 -23.09
N ILE A 217 -9.02 46.05 -24.06
CA ILE A 217 -8.17 44.85 -23.97
C ILE A 217 -7.19 44.95 -22.80
N ASN A 218 -6.61 46.12 -22.56
CA ASN A 218 -5.69 46.33 -21.45
C ASN A 218 -6.43 46.23 -20.11
N GLN A 219 -7.61 46.84 -19.99
CA GLN A 219 -8.47 46.75 -18.80
C GLN A 219 -8.90 45.31 -18.52
N LEU A 220 -9.30 44.56 -19.56
CA LEU A 220 -9.66 43.15 -19.42
C LEU A 220 -8.47 42.28 -19.02
N LYS A 221 -7.26 42.58 -19.52
CA LYS A 221 -6.04 41.89 -19.09
C LYS A 221 -5.70 42.16 -17.64
N GLU A 222 -5.82 43.41 -17.18
CA GLU A 222 -5.63 43.77 -15.78
C GLU A 222 -6.66 43.08 -14.87
N GLN A 223 -7.93 43.08 -15.25
CA GLN A 223 -8.98 42.36 -14.52
C GLN A 223 -8.75 40.85 -14.48
N LEU A 224 -8.29 40.26 -15.58
CA LEU A 224 -7.95 38.84 -15.63
C LEU A 224 -6.76 38.53 -14.73
N GLN A 225 -5.72 39.37 -14.74
CA GLN A 225 -4.54 39.22 -13.90
C GLN A 225 -4.90 39.37 -12.41
N LEU A 226 -5.76 40.34 -12.08
CA LEU A 226 -6.26 40.52 -10.72
C LEU A 226 -7.05 39.30 -10.24
N THR A 227 -8.05 38.86 -11.03
CA THR A 227 -8.87 37.68 -10.72
C THR A 227 -8.00 36.44 -10.55
N ARG A 228 -6.99 36.26 -11.40
CA ARG A 228 -6.03 35.15 -11.29
C ARG A 228 -5.25 35.20 -9.99
N SER A 229 -4.73 36.37 -9.62
CA SER A 229 -3.98 36.53 -8.37
C SER A 229 -4.85 36.27 -7.13
N GLN A 230 -6.11 36.67 -7.15
CA GLN A 230 -7.07 36.39 -6.09
C GLN A 230 -7.36 34.90 -5.96
N LEU A 231 -7.57 34.20 -7.08
CA LEU A 231 -7.80 32.77 -7.08
C LEU A 231 -6.57 31.98 -6.60
N GLU A 232 -5.37 32.39 -6.99
CA GLU A 232 -4.11 31.79 -6.52
C GLU A 232 -3.93 32.01 -5.00
N ALA A 233 -4.29 33.19 -4.47
CA ALA A 233 -4.26 33.48 -3.04
C ALA A 233 -5.28 32.64 -2.26
N GLU A 234 -6.53 32.55 -2.74
CA GLU A 234 -7.57 31.71 -2.14
C GLU A 234 -7.19 30.23 -2.13
N GLN A 235 -6.59 29.73 -3.22
CA GLN A 235 -6.07 28.36 -3.29
C GLN A 235 -4.95 28.14 -2.28
N HIS A 236 -4.03 29.09 -2.15
CA HIS A 236 -2.94 29.00 -1.17
C HIS A 236 -3.48 28.99 0.27
N ASP A 237 -4.39 29.89 0.60
CA ASP A 237 -5.04 29.97 1.90
C ASP A 237 -5.80 28.68 2.25
N HIS A 238 -6.50 28.10 1.26
CA HIS A 238 -7.20 26.84 1.43
C HIS A 238 -6.23 25.69 1.71
N ILE A 239 -5.10 25.60 0.99
CA ILE A 239 -4.06 24.60 1.22
C ILE A 239 -3.45 24.77 2.62
N VAL A 240 -3.15 26.00 3.03
CA VAL A 240 -2.58 26.30 4.36
C VAL A 240 -3.56 25.89 5.45
N LYS A 241 -4.85 26.21 5.33
CA LYS A 241 -5.89 25.79 6.29
C LYS A 241 -5.98 24.28 6.42
N LEU A 242 -6.05 23.55 5.30
CA LEU A 242 -6.07 22.08 5.31
C LEU A 242 -4.81 21.50 5.97
N SER A 243 -3.63 22.08 5.70
CA SER A 243 -2.38 21.65 6.32
C SER A 243 -2.38 21.86 7.84
N LYS A 244 -2.93 22.98 8.30
CA LYS A 244 -3.04 23.33 9.72
C LYS A 244 -4.03 22.44 10.45
N GLU A 245 -5.18 22.16 9.84
CA GLU A 245 -6.15 21.20 10.39
C GLU A 245 -5.57 19.79 10.49
N ARG A 246 -4.85 19.32 9.45
CA ARG A 246 -4.19 18.01 9.49
C ARG A 246 -3.17 17.95 10.63
N ARG A 247 -2.33 18.99 10.76
CA ARG A 247 -1.34 19.08 11.84
C ARG A 247 -2.00 19.12 13.23
N SER A 248 -3.09 19.87 13.39
CA SER A 248 -3.85 19.91 14.65
C SER A 248 -4.41 18.54 15.02
N LYS A 249 -4.97 17.80 14.05
CA LYS A 249 -5.46 16.43 14.27
C LYS A 249 -4.32 15.46 14.62
N GLU A 250 -3.17 15.59 13.96
CA GLU A 250 -1.97 14.80 14.30
C GLU A 250 -1.49 15.08 15.72
N GLU A 251 -1.47 16.36 16.14
CA GLU A 251 -1.09 16.78 17.50
C GLU A 251 -2.09 16.26 18.55
N GLU A 252 -3.39 16.28 18.25
CA GLU A 252 -4.44 15.73 19.13
C GLU A 252 -4.30 14.21 19.31
N ILE A 253 -4.06 13.47 18.22
CA ILE A 253 -3.82 12.01 18.28
C ILE A 253 -2.57 11.72 19.13
N ARG A 254 -1.48 12.49 18.96
CA ARG A 254 -0.28 12.35 19.78
C ARG A 254 -0.57 12.60 21.25
N HIS A 255 -1.34 13.63 21.57
CA HIS A 255 -1.71 13.94 22.95
C HIS A 255 -2.56 12.82 23.57
N LEU A 256 -3.56 12.31 22.84
CA LEU A 256 -4.38 11.17 23.29
C LEU A 256 -3.53 9.91 23.52
N PHE A 257 -2.60 9.62 22.62
CA PHE A 257 -1.68 8.50 22.77
C PHE A 257 -0.78 8.65 24.00
N HIS A 258 -0.22 9.84 24.23
CA HIS A 258 0.59 10.11 25.43
C HIS A 258 -0.22 9.96 26.71
N LYS A 259 -1.45 10.47 26.74
CA LYS A 259 -2.35 10.34 27.89
C LYS A 259 -2.64 8.87 28.19
N TRP A 260 -3.06 8.09 27.18
CA TRP A 260 -3.31 6.66 27.34
C TRP A 260 -2.07 5.90 27.83
N LYS A 261 -0.89 6.24 27.31
CA LYS A 261 0.38 5.62 27.73
C LYS A 261 0.67 5.84 29.22
N GLU A 262 0.42 7.04 29.74
CA GLU A 262 0.61 7.32 31.16
C GLU A 262 -0.46 6.63 32.02
N GLU A 263 -1.72 6.59 31.58
CA GLU A 263 -2.79 5.84 32.25
C GLU A 263 -2.47 4.34 32.35
N GLU A 264 -1.96 3.73 31.28
CA GLU A 264 -1.60 2.30 31.27
C GLU A 264 -0.39 2.01 32.16
N LYS A 265 0.61 2.91 32.18
CA LYS A 265 1.73 2.82 33.14
C LYS A 265 1.27 2.91 34.58
N GLU A 266 0.38 3.84 34.90
CA GLU A 266 -0.16 4.00 36.26
C GLU A 266 -0.99 2.77 36.66
N LYS A 267 -1.76 2.21 35.72
CA LYS A 267 -2.49 0.95 35.94
C LYS A 267 -1.53 -0.20 36.24
N LEU A 268 -0.48 -0.37 35.45
CA LEU A 268 0.53 -1.41 35.69
C LEU A 268 1.24 -1.21 37.05
N ALA A 269 1.58 0.03 37.41
CA ALA A 269 2.18 0.35 38.71
C ALA A 269 1.23 -0.02 39.87
N ARG A 270 -0.07 0.26 39.74
CA ARG A 270 -1.08 -0.15 40.73
C ARG A 270 -1.19 -1.67 40.85
N GLU A 271 -1.20 -2.40 39.74
CA GLU A 271 -1.23 -3.87 39.78
C GLU A 271 0.04 -4.45 40.39
N LEU A 272 1.22 -3.89 40.09
CA LEU A 272 2.48 -4.28 40.73
C LEU A 272 2.47 -4.03 42.24
N GLU A 273 1.95 -2.90 42.71
CA GLU A 273 1.87 -2.63 44.14
C GLU A 273 0.90 -3.59 44.85
N LYS A 274 -0.24 -3.93 44.23
CA LYS A 274 -1.15 -4.97 44.75
C LYS A 274 -0.45 -6.32 44.90
N VAL A 275 0.30 -6.74 43.88
CA VAL A 275 1.06 -8.00 43.90
C VAL A 275 2.12 -7.96 45.00
N LYS A 276 2.84 -6.86 45.12
CA LYS A 276 3.83 -6.64 46.19
C LYS A 276 3.19 -6.70 47.59
N ASP A 277 2.03 -6.07 47.78
CA ASP A 277 1.28 -6.13 49.04
C ASP A 277 0.82 -7.56 49.37
N MET A 278 0.34 -8.31 48.37
CA MET A 278 -0.01 -9.72 48.54
C MET A 278 1.19 -10.55 48.99
N PHE A 279 2.34 -10.41 48.31
CA PHE A 279 3.57 -11.10 48.71
C PHE A 279 4.05 -10.71 50.11
N MET A 280 3.98 -9.42 50.47
CA MET A 280 4.38 -8.95 51.79
C MET A 280 3.46 -9.49 52.90
N LYS A 281 2.17 -9.68 52.63
CA LYS A 281 1.23 -10.32 53.57
C LYS A 281 1.57 -11.80 53.75
N GLU A 282 1.73 -12.55 52.66
CA GLU A 282 2.11 -13.96 52.71
C GLU A 282 3.44 -14.17 53.45
N PHE A 283 4.43 -13.32 53.19
CA PHE A 283 5.72 -13.37 53.87
C PHE A 283 5.59 -13.15 55.39
N LYS A 284 4.77 -12.18 55.81
CA LYS A 284 4.50 -11.93 57.24
C LYS A 284 3.79 -13.11 57.89
N GLU A 285 2.78 -13.68 57.22
CA GLU A 285 2.07 -14.86 57.71
C GLU A 285 2.99 -16.09 57.85
N LEU A 286 3.88 -16.31 56.87
CA LEU A 286 4.85 -17.40 56.91
C LEU A 286 5.87 -17.21 58.04
N THR A 287 6.37 -15.98 58.23
CA THR A 287 7.30 -15.65 59.31
C THR A 287 6.64 -15.87 60.68
N ALA A 288 5.38 -15.44 60.85
CA ALA A 288 4.62 -15.67 62.08
C ALA A 288 4.46 -17.17 62.38
N LYS A 289 4.03 -17.97 61.39
CA LYS A 289 3.93 -19.44 61.53
C LYS A 289 5.26 -20.10 61.88
N ASN A 290 6.36 -19.67 61.26
CA ASN A 290 7.69 -20.18 61.61
C ASN A 290 8.06 -19.85 63.06
N SER A 291 7.81 -18.62 63.52
CA SER A 291 8.07 -18.26 64.92
C SER A 291 7.21 -19.04 65.92
N GLU A 292 5.95 -19.34 65.57
CA GLU A 292 5.09 -20.19 66.39
C GLU A 292 5.63 -21.63 66.47
N LEU A 293 6.10 -22.19 65.36
CA LEU A 293 6.72 -23.52 65.32
C LEU A 293 8.02 -23.59 66.14
N GLU A 294 8.88 -22.58 66.05
CA GLU A 294 10.13 -22.51 66.83
C GLU A 294 9.86 -22.40 68.35
N ASN A 295 8.81 -21.68 68.75
CA ASN A 295 8.38 -21.56 70.15
C ASN A 295 7.73 -22.83 70.71
N VAL A 296 7.13 -23.69 69.86
CA VAL A 296 6.56 -24.98 70.26
C VAL A 296 7.62 -26.09 70.31
N SER A 297 8.75 -25.92 69.61
CA SER A 297 9.89 -26.84 69.62
C SER A 297 10.96 -26.53 70.67
N SER A 298 10.80 -25.48 71.47
CA SER A 298 11.68 -25.12 72.62
C SER A 298 11.01 -25.45 73.95
#